data_AF-A0A261FRS3-F1
#
_entry.id   AF-A0A261FRS3-F1
#
_cell.length_a   1.000
_cell.length_b   1.000
_cell.length_c   1.000
_cell.angle_alpha   90.00
_cell.angle_beta   90.00
_cell.angle_gamma   90.00
#
_symmetry.space_group_name_H-M   'P 1'
#
loop_
_entity.id
_entity.type
_entity.pdbx_description
1 polymer ?
#
loop_
_entity_poly.entity_id
_entity_poly.type
_entity_poly.pdbx_seq_one_letter_code
_entity_poly.pdbx_strand_id
1 'polypeptide(L)'
;MIPAVLFTKDLPGPLSMNRLAAFGTVHKLDESASYWSEHAGTLYGRATIVSTVAPFGTVACMQTAAWVWLGDAPFPASIDVISTSHFRSTSAGRRIRVFRRLTLPEQIIKLGSLPITTPTRTACDLVMTPEDDVTPSRINDLVCQLMSAYRFRPNDCLDIIKEHRHHKYAGRARLFFESIQREMNEVDPQPATQQATQPATQTSAQTPVLQTPVPPERPSLTTALETTAPKPTTSEPTTSGEPR
;
A
#
# COMPACT_ATOMS: atom_id res chain seq x y z
N MET A 1 21.91 -6.55 6.70
CA MET A 1 20.78 -5.99 5.92
C MET A 1 21.20 -4.61 5.46
N ILE A 2 21.09 -4.31 4.16
CA ILE A 2 21.43 -2.98 3.63
C ILE A 2 20.34 -2.00 4.10
N PRO A 3 20.70 -0.83 4.65
CA PRO A 3 19.71 0.15 5.12
C PRO A 3 18.91 0.70 3.92
N ALA A 4 17.59 0.82 4.06
CA ALA A 4 16.74 1.28 2.95
C ALA A 4 17.01 2.74 2.53
N VAL A 5 17.46 3.56 3.48
CA VAL A 5 17.87 4.94 3.29
C VAL A 5 19.33 5.07 3.67
N LEU A 6 20.09 5.73 2.81
CA LEU A 6 21.50 6.03 2.94
C LEU A 6 21.67 7.51 3.28
N PHE A 7 22.40 7.83 4.35
CA PHE A 7 22.73 9.21 4.71
C PHE A 7 24.16 9.56 4.29
N THR A 8 24.42 10.84 4.01
CA THR A 8 25.77 11.30 3.63
C THR A 8 26.82 11.05 4.70
N LYS A 9 26.43 11.04 5.98
CA LYS A 9 27.29 10.68 7.11
C LYS A 9 27.78 9.22 7.08
N ASP A 10 27.08 8.35 6.35
CA ASP A 10 27.42 6.93 6.23
C ASP A 10 28.39 6.68 5.05
N LEU A 11 28.77 7.74 4.32
CA LEU A 11 29.61 7.67 3.12
C LEU A 11 31.02 8.21 3.38
N PRO A 12 32.04 7.66 2.68
CA PRO A 12 33.45 8.01 2.91
C PRO A 12 33.85 9.42 2.43
N GLY A 13 32.92 10.21 1.91
CA GLY A 13 33.21 11.55 1.42
C GLY A 13 31.98 12.28 0.84
N PRO A 14 32.04 13.62 0.72
CA PRO A 14 30.88 14.46 0.38
C PRO A 14 30.35 14.27 -1.05
N LEU A 15 31.18 13.78 -1.97
CA LEU A 15 30.78 13.55 -3.37
C LEU A 15 30.22 12.15 -3.64
N SER A 16 30.35 11.23 -2.68
CA SER A 16 29.98 9.82 -2.85
C SER A 16 28.50 9.65 -3.19
N MET A 17 27.62 10.43 -2.55
CA MET A 17 26.17 10.38 -2.81
C MET A 17 25.83 10.79 -4.23
N ASN A 18 26.42 11.89 -4.72
CA ASN A 18 26.19 12.37 -6.07
C ASN A 18 26.70 11.37 -7.12
N ARG A 19 27.82 10.69 -6.86
CA ARG A 19 28.31 9.60 -7.73
C ARG A 19 27.33 8.43 -7.78
N LEU A 20 26.87 7.95 -6.62
CA LEU A 20 25.89 6.85 -6.55
C LEU A 20 24.58 7.21 -7.27
N ALA A 21 24.10 8.45 -7.12
CA ALA A 21 22.92 8.95 -7.81
C ALA A 21 23.13 9.04 -9.32
N ALA A 22 24.29 9.51 -9.77
CA ALA A 22 24.64 9.58 -11.20
C ALA A 22 24.70 8.20 -11.86
N PHE A 23 25.10 7.16 -11.12
CA PHE A 23 25.05 5.77 -11.56
C PHE A 23 23.66 5.13 -11.47
N GLY A 24 22.64 5.84 -10.97
CA GLY A 24 21.29 5.32 -10.79
C GLY A 24 21.19 4.24 -9.71
N THR A 25 22.16 4.15 -8.81
CA THR A 25 22.17 3.18 -7.70
C THR A 25 21.25 3.62 -6.56
N VAL A 26 21.13 4.93 -6.37
CA VAL A 26 20.28 5.58 -5.37
C VAL A 26 19.50 6.73 -5.99
N HIS A 27 18.36 7.07 -5.40
CA HIS A 27 17.60 8.28 -5.72
C HIS A 27 17.68 9.27 -4.55
N LYS A 28 17.99 10.53 -4.85
CA LYS A 28 18.11 11.58 -3.83
C LYS A 28 16.76 11.94 -3.23
N LEU A 29 16.69 11.97 -1.90
CA LEU A 29 15.59 12.61 -1.17
C LEU A 29 15.90 14.10 -1.00
N ASP A 30 17.12 14.41 -0.58
CA ASP A 30 17.71 15.74 -0.48
C ASP A 30 19.26 15.64 -0.61
N GLU A 31 19.99 16.66 -0.15
CA GLU A 31 21.46 16.64 -0.14
C GLU A 31 22.07 15.74 0.93
N SER A 32 21.29 15.32 1.94
CA SER A 32 21.76 14.56 3.10
C SER A 32 21.34 13.09 3.10
N ALA A 33 20.33 12.73 2.31
CA ALA A 33 19.70 11.42 2.30
C ALA A 33 19.31 10.96 0.88
N SER A 34 19.42 9.66 0.63
CA SER A 34 18.96 8.99 -0.59
C SER A 34 18.41 7.61 -0.26
N TYR A 35 17.61 7.01 -1.14
CA TYR A 35 17.17 5.62 -1.02
C TYR A 35 17.68 4.77 -2.17
N TRP A 36 17.85 3.48 -1.93
CA TRP A 36 18.33 2.55 -2.96
C TRP A 36 17.27 2.31 -4.03
N SER A 37 17.71 2.33 -5.29
CA SER A 37 16.84 2.04 -6.44
C SER A 37 16.27 0.62 -6.40
N GLU A 38 17.04 -0.35 -5.90
CA GLU A 38 16.58 -1.73 -5.68
C GLU A 38 15.36 -1.80 -4.73
N HIS A 39 15.40 -1.05 -3.61
CA HIS A 39 14.26 -0.99 -2.70
C HIS A 39 13.06 -0.29 -3.33
N ALA A 40 13.28 0.78 -4.11
CA ALA A 40 12.20 1.47 -4.80
C ALA A 40 11.46 0.59 -5.83
N GLY A 41 12.16 -0.38 -6.42
CA GLY A 41 11.60 -1.32 -7.39
C GLY A 41 10.58 -2.32 -6.83
N THR A 42 10.44 -2.44 -5.50
CA THR A 42 9.53 -3.41 -4.87
C THR A 42 8.55 -2.74 -3.90
N LEU A 43 7.35 -3.30 -3.76
CA LEU A 43 6.33 -2.79 -2.82
C LEU A 43 6.86 -2.72 -1.37
N TYR A 44 7.47 -3.81 -0.89
CA TYR A 44 8.01 -3.86 0.47
C TYR A 44 9.28 -3.01 0.64
N GLY A 45 10.11 -2.87 -0.39
CA GLY A 45 11.24 -1.96 -0.34
C GLY A 45 10.80 -0.50 -0.23
N ARG A 46 9.79 -0.08 -1.02
CA ARG A 46 9.16 1.25 -0.88
C ARG A 46 8.53 1.46 0.49
N ALA A 47 7.83 0.46 1.02
CA ALA A 47 7.28 0.52 2.37
C ALA A 47 8.40 0.69 3.42
N THR A 48 9.53 0.01 3.25
CA THR A 48 10.69 0.14 4.15
C THR A 48 11.32 1.53 4.08
N ILE A 49 11.46 2.09 2.88
CA ILE A 49 11.93 3.48 2.67
C ILE A 49 11.01 4.45 3.41
N VAL A 50 9.70 4.39 3.18
CA VAL A 50 8.74 5.28 3.84
C VAL A 50 8.73 5.06 5.36
N SER A 51 8.82 3.82 5.85
CA SER A 51 8.89 3.55 7.29
C SER A 51 10.12 4.17 7.96
N THR A 52 11.21 4.36 7.20
CA THR A 52 12.46 4.96 7.71
C THR A 52 12.35 6.47 7.84
N VAL A 53 11.59 7.12 6.94
CA VAL A 53 11.48 8.59 6.88
C VAL A 53 10.20 9.13 7.50
N ALA A 54 9.13 8.34 7.59
CA ALA A 54 7.88 8.76 8.21
C ALA A 54 8.01 8.75 9.74
N PRO A 55 7.38 9.70 10.45
CA PRO A 55 7.37 9.68 11.91
C PRO A 55 6.72 8.42 12.46
N PHE A 56 7.22 7.95 13.61
CA PHE A 56 6.67 6.79 14.28
C PHE A 56 5.20 6.99 14.68
N GLY A 57 4.42 5.90 14.64
CA GLY A 57 3.00 5.91 15.04
C GLY A 57 2.09 6.66 14.05
N THR A 58 2.55 6.90 12.82
CA THR A 58 1.75 7.52 11.76
C THR A 58 1.31 6.49 10.71
N VAL A 59 0.28 6.84 9.95
CA VAL A 59 -0.20 6.03 8.82
C VAL A 59 0.10 6.79 7.52
N ALA A 60 0.82 6.17 6.58
CA ALA A 60 1.06 6.78 5.28
C ALA A 60 -0.24 6.89 4.47
N CYS A 61 -0.45 8.05 3.83
CA CYS A 61 -1.65 8.33 3.03
C CYS A 61 -1.31 9.18 1.79
N MET A 62 -2.33 9.55 1.02
CA MET A 62 -2.22 10.46 -0.14
C MET A 62 -1.08 10.07 -1.11
N GLN A 63 -0.23 11.03 -1.51
CA GLN A 63 0.84 10.84 -2.48
C GLN A 63 1.93 9.90 -1.96
N THR A 64 2.19 9.88 -0.64
CA THR A 64 3.15 8.96 -0.04
C THR A 64 2.65 7.51 -0.14
N ALA A 65 1.37 7.26 0.16
CA ALA A 65 0.81 5.93 -0.01
C ALA A 65 0.75 5.54 -1.50
N ALA A 66 0.33 6.44 -2.38
CA ALA A 66 0.28 6.18 -3.82
C ALA A 66 1.66 5.82 -4.38
N TRP A 67 2.72 6.50 -3.93
CA TRP A 67 4.10 6.17 -4.29
C TRP A 67 4.51 4.77 -3.81
N VAL A 68 4.14 4.36 -2.59
CA VAL A 68 4.40 3.00 -2.11
C VAL A 68 3.65 1.97 -2.94
N TRP A 69 2.40 2.24 -3.35
CA TRP A 69 1.63 1.32 -4.17
C TRP A 69 2.20 1.19 -5.59
N LEU A 70 2.45 2.30 -6.28
CA LEU A 70 2.78 2.29 -7.71
C LEU A 70 4.29 2.25 -7.99
N GLY A 71 5.09 3.07 -7.30
CA GLY A 71 6.55 3.12 -7.42
C GLY A 71 7.13 3.60 -8.75
N ASP A 72 6.29 4.06 -9.67
CA ASP A 72 6.63 4.51 -11.02
C ASP A 72 7.06 5.99 -11.08
N ALA A 73 6.76 6.75 -10.04
CA ALA A 73 7.02 8.17 -9.93
C ALA A 73 8.18 8.51 -8.99
N PRO A 74 8.81 9.70 -9.11
CA PRO A 74 9.76 10.17 -8.11
C PRO A 74 9.11 10.30 -6.74
N PHE A 75 9.93 10.18 -5.69
CA PHE A 75 9.47 10.30 -4.32
C PHE A 75 8.79 11.67 -4.08
N PRO A 76 7.59 11.70 -3.46
CA PRO A 76 6.79 12.91 -3.33
C PRO A 76 7.50 14.02 -2.54
N ALA A 77 7.19 15.29 -2.85
CA ALA A 77 7.79 16.46 -2.19
C ALA A 77 7.49 16.52 -0.68
N SER A 78 6.38 15.90 -0.25
CA SER A 78 5.99 15.75 1.15
C SER A 78 5.84 14.30 1.56
N ILE A 79 5.97 14.07 2.86
CA ILE A 79 5.57 12.83 3.51
C ILE A 79 4.18 13.07 4.10
N ASP A 80 3.18 12.53 3.41
CA ASP A 80 1.77 12.67 3.75
C ASP A 80 1.37 11.55 4.72
N VAL A 81 0.90 11.95 5.91
CA VAL A 81 0.56 11.01 6.99
C VAL A 81 -0.76 11.36 7.68
N ILE A 82 -1.44 10.34 8.20
CA ILE A 82 -2.53 10.50 9.16
C ILE A 82 -1.95 10.40 10.56
N SER A 83 -2.19 11.43 11.37
CA SER A 83 -1.78 11.48 12.77
C SER A 83 -2.59 12.53 13.55
N THR A 84 -2.69 12.33 14.86
CA THR A 84 -3.18 13.36 15.79
C THR A 84 -2.07 14.34 16.19
N SER A 85 -0.80 13.95 16.05
CA SER A 85 0.36 14.78 16.39
C SER A 85 0.62 15.87 15.34
N HIS A 86 1.23 16.96 15.77
CA HIS A 86 1.72 18.00 14.88
C HIS A 86 3.22 17.80 14.63
N PHE A 87 3.63 17.83 13.36
CA PHE A 87 5.04 17.79 12.99
C PHE A 87 5.44 19.14 12.38
N ARG A 88 6.50 19.74 12.93
CA ARG A 88 7.07 21.02 12.46
C ARG A 88 8.41 20.86 11.76
N SER A 89 9.04 19.69 11.89
CA SER A 89 10.31 19.35 11.26
C SER A 89 10.12 18.71 9.88
N THR A 90 11.18 18.74 9.09
CA THR A 90 11.34 17.92 7.89
C THR A 90 11.95 16.57 8.25
N SER A 91 11.72 15.57 7.42
CA SER A 91 12.40 14.27 7.48
C SER A 91 12.99 13.94 6.12
N ALA A 92 14.30 13.65 6.08
CA ALA A 92 15.05 13.47 4.83
C ALA A 92 14.77 14.58 3.79
N GLY A 93 14.74 15.84 4.25
CA GLY A 93 14.48 17.02 3.43
C GLY A 93 13.03 17.17 2.94
N ARG A 94 12.12 16.29 3.33
CA ARG A 94 10.70 16.35 2.97
C ARG A 94 9.88 16.92 4.11
N ARG A 95 8.95 17.82 3.77
CA ARG A 95 7.98 18.35 4.74
C ARG A 95 6.97 17.25 5.10
N ILE A 96 6.67 17.11 6.38
CA ILE A 96 5.60 16.21 6.84
C ILE A 96 4.27 16.95 6.75
N ARG A 97 3.31 16.40 5.99
CA ARG A 97 1.94 16.91 5.90
C ARG A 97 1.02 15.98 6.67
N VAL A 98 0.36 16.53 7.67
CA VAL A 98 -0.53 15.76 8.55
C VAL A 98 -1.98 15.97 8.15
N PHE A 99 -2.67 14.86 7.93
CA PHE A 99 -4.11 14.83 7.68
C PHE A 99 -4.82 14.31 8.92
N ARG A 100 -5.72 15.12 9.48
CA ARG A 100 -6.64 14.68 10.54
C ARG A 100 -7.95 14.26 9.91
N ARG A 101 -8.07 12.98 9.59
CA ARG A 101 -9.25 12.39 8.96
C ARG A 101 -9.62 11.11 9.68
N LEU A 102 -10.92 10.86 9.82
CA LEU A 102 -11.42 9.56 10.24
C LEU A 102 -10.96 8.51 9.23
N THR A 103 -10.31 7.46 9.71
CA THR A 103 -9.86 6.35 8.87
C THR A 103 -10.16 5.09 9.64
N LEU A 104 -11.04 4.27 9.07
CA LEU A 104 -11.47 3.03 9.72
C LEU A 104 -10.33 2.01 9.69
N PRO A 105 -10.23 1.10 10.68
CA PRO A 105 -9.18 0.08 10.71
C PRO A 105 -9.07 -0.75 9.42
N GLU A 106 -10.21 -1.05 8.77
CA GLU A 106 -10.30 -1.84 7.54
C GLU A 106 -9.71 -1.10 6.33
N GLN A 107 -9.59 0.23 6.43
CA GLN A 107 -9.01 1.10 5.41
C GLN A 107 -7.49 1.27 5.61
N ILE A 108 -6.90 0.58 6.59
CA ILE A 108 -5.47 0.60 6.92
C ILE A 108 -4.93 -0.82 6.86
N ILE A 109 -3.79 -0.99 6.21
CA ILE A 109 -3.04 -2.25 6.19
C ILE A 109 -1.59 -1.99 6.59
N LYS A 110 -0.87 -3.06 6.93
CA LYS A 110 0.55 -2.99 7.29
C LYS A 110 1.41 -3.64 6.21
N LEU A 111 2.36 -2.87 5.68
CA LEU A 111 3.42 -3.38 4.80
C LEU A 111 4.73 -3.40 5.59
N GLY A 112 5.07 -4.56 6.14
CA GLY A 112 6.16 -4.66 7.11
C GLY A 112 5.86 -3.83 8.36
N SER A 113 6.72 -2.87 8.67
CA SER A 113 6.55 -1.95 9.81
C SER A 113 5.68 -0.73 9.48
N LEU A 114 5.34 -0.48 8.21
CA LEU A 114 4.61 0.71 7.77
C LEU A 114 3.09 0.50 7.83
N PRO A 115 2.35 1.22 8.68
CA PRO A 115 0.91 1.37 8.51
C PRO A 115 0.62 2.29 7.32
N ILE A 116 -0.25 1.87 6.42
CA ILE A 116 -0.57 2.58 5.17
C ILE A 116 -2.06 2.40 4.84
N THR A 117 -2.68 3.41 4.25
CA THR A 117 -4.06 3.30 3.73
C THR A 117 -4.14 2.25 2.60
N THR A 118 -5.23 1.48 2.54
CA THR A 118 -5.47 0.54 1.43
C THR A 118 -5.48 1.25 0.08
N PRO A 119 -5.19 0.56 -1.05
CA PRO A 119 -5.22 1.19 -2.38
C PRO A 119 -6.52 1.93 -2.68
N THR A 120 -7.67 1.34 -2.37
CA THR A 120 -9.00 1.95 -2.53
C THR A 120 -9.14 3.22 -1.69
N ARG A 121 -8.68 3.20 -0.43
CA ARG A 121 -8.70 4.37 0.44
C ARG A 121 -7.73 5.45 -0.05
N THR A 122 -6.54 5.07 -0.51
CA THR A 122 -5.55 5.98 -1.12
C THR A 122 -6.14 6.72 -2.31
N ALA A 123 -6.86 6.01 -3.20
CA ALA A 123 -7.55 6.66 -4.32
C ALA A 123 -8.59 7.69 -3.85
N CYS A 124 -9.41 7.35 -2.85
CA CYS A 124 -10.37 8.29 -2.27
C CYS A 124 -9.68 9.52 -1.66
N ASP A 125 -8.59 9.28 -0.95
CA ASP A 125 -7.76 10.28 -0.28
C ASP A 125 -7.20 11.31 -1.29
N LEU A 126 -6.65 10.84 -2.42
CA LEU A 126 -6.15 11.67 -3.51
C LEU A 126 -7.24 12.58 -4.08
N VAL A 127 -8.40 12.02 -4.42
CA VAL A 127 -9.55 12.78 -4.96
C VAL A 127 -10.19 13.67 -3.90
N MET A 128 -9.88 13.50 -2.61
CA MET A 128 -10.31 14.39 -1.52
C MET A 128 -9.23 15.40 -1.08
N THR A 129 -8.15 15.57 -1.85
CA THR A 129 -7.12 16.57 -1.59
C THR A 129 -7.53 17.95 -2.12
N PRO A 130 -7.35 19.06 -1.37
CA PRO A 130 -7.58 20.40 -1.90
C PRO A 130 -6.82 20.64 -3.21
N GLU A 131 -7.34 21.49 -4.10
CA GLU A 131 -6.77 21.80 -5.44
C GLU A 131 -5.43 22.58 -5.39
N ASP A 132 -4.79 22.71 -4.22
CA ASP A 132 -3.81 23.76 -4.02
C ASP A 132 -2.40 23.47 -4.58
N ASP A 133 -2.10 22.27 -5.11
CA ASP A 133 -0.72 21.96 -5.56
C ASP A 133 -0.56 20.94 -6.71
N VAL A 134 -1.58 20.15 -7.05
CA VAL A 134 -1.45 19.01 -8.00
C VAL A 134 -2.44 19.16 -9.16
N THR A 135 -1.98 18.97 -10.38
CA THR A 135 -2.84 19.01 -11.57
C THR A 135 -3.93 17.94 -11.49
N PRO A 136 -5.22 18.28 -11.73
CA PRO A 136 -6.32 17.31 -11.70
C PRO A 136 -6.09 16.08 -12.59
N SER A 137 -5.40 16.25 -13.73
CA SER A 137 -5.01 15.16 -14.61
C SER A 137 -4.10 14.14 -13.93
N ARG A 138 -3.10 14.60 -13.15
CA ARG A 138 -2.18 13.70 -12.45
C ARG A 138 -2.89 12.87 -11.39
N ILE A 139 -3.86 13.46 -10.68
CA ILE A 139 -4.68 12.73 -9.71
C ILE A 139 -5.51 11.66 -10.42
N ASN A 140 -6.12 12.00 -11.55
CA ASN A 140 -6.88 11.04 -12.35
C ASN A 140 -6.01 9.85 -12.77
N ASP A 141 -4.82 10.12 -13.32
CA ASP A 141 -3.89 9.07 -13.74
C ASP A 141 -3.50 8.16 -12.58
N LEU A 142 -3.18 8.72 -11.41
CA LEU A 142 -2.84 7.94 -10.22
C LEU A 142 -3.99 7.04 -9.77
N VAL A 143 -5.21 7.57 -9.76
CA VAL A 143 -6.40 6.82 -9.34
C VAL A 143 -6.69 5.68 -10.32
N CYS A 144 -6.65 5.95 -11.63
CA CYS A 144 -6.81 4.93 -12.67
C CYS A 144 -5.74 3.84 -12.58
N GLN A 145 -4.47 4.22 -12.34
CA GLN A 145 -3.39 3.26 -12.14
C GLN A 145 -3.60 2.41 -10.89
N LEU A 146 -3.99 3.01 -9.76
CA LEU A 146 -4.30 2.27 -8.54
C LEU A 146 -5.45 1.28 -8.76
N MET A 147 -6.54 1.71 -9.38
CA MET A 147 -7.68 0.86 -9.70
C MET A 147 -7.27 -0.32 -10.58
N SER A 148 -6.47 -0.07 -11.62
CA SER A 148 -6.00 -1.11 -12.53
C SER A 148 -5.05 -2.10 -11.83
N ALA A 149 -4.05 -1.59 -11.11
CA ALA A 149 -3.02 -2.40 -10.45
C ALA A 149 -3.60 -3.26 -9.31
N TYR A 150 -4.56 -2.73 -8.55
CA TYR A 150 -5.13 -3.39 -7.36
C TYR A 150 -6.55 -3.91 -7.57
N ARG A 151 -7.11 -3.78 -8.78
CA ARG A 151 -8.38 -4.36 -9.23
C ARG A 151 -9.59 -4.01 -8.36
N PHE A 152 -9.65 -2.79 -7.84
CA PHE A 152 -10.86 -2.25 -7.20
C PHE A 152 -11.65 -1.39 -8.19
N ARG A 153 -12.96 -1.28 -7.95
CA ARG A 153 -13.93 -0.58 -8.81
C ARG A 153 -14.30 0.79 -8.22
N PRO A 154 -14.87 1.71 -9.02
CA PRO A 154 -15.36 2.99 -8.50
C PRO A 154 -16.38 2.83 -7.36
N ASN A 155 -17.22 1.80 -7.42
CA ASN A 155 -18.19 1.50 -6.37
C ASN A 155 -17.54 1.27 -5.00
N ASP A 156 -16.38 0.60 -4.94
CA ASP A 156 -15.64 0.39 -3.69
C ASP A 156 -15.19 1.74 -3.09
N CYS A 157 -14.80 2.69 -3.94
CA CYS A 157 -14.49 4.05 -3.52
C CYS A 157 -15.73 4.83 -3.06
N LEU A 158 -16.86 4.67 -3.75
CA LEU A 158 -18.12 5.31 -3.38
C LEU A 158 -18.61 4.85 -2.01
N ASP A 159 -18.41 3.59 -1.64
CA ASP A 159 -18.77 3.08 -0.31
C ASP A 159 -17.93 3.73 0.80
N ILE A 160 -16.61 3.87 0.59
CA ILE A 160 -15.75 4.63 1.51
C ILE A 160 -16.19 6.10 1.60
N ILE A 161 -16.53 6.74 0.48
CA ILE A 161 -16.94 8.15 0.49
C ILE A 161 -18.26 8.36 1.24
N LYS A 162 -19.19 7.41 1.20
CA LYS A 162 -20.45 7.47 1.96
C LYS A 162 -20.19 7.53 3.47
N GLU A 163 -19.21 6.77 3.97
CA GLU A 163 -18.79 6.80 5.38
C GLU A 163 -18.20 8.16 5.79
N HIS A 164 -17.69 8.92 4.81
CA HIS A 164 -17.08 10.23 4.99
C HIS A 164 -17.92 11.38 4.44
N ARG A 165 -19.25 11.24 4.38
CA ARG A 165 -20.18 12.21 3.74
C ARG A 165 -20.06 13.67 4.23
N HIS A 166 -19.57 13.89 5.45
CA HIS A 166 -19.42 15.24 6.03
C HIS A 166 -18.05 15.87 5.71
N HIS A 167 -17.16 15.16 5.01
CA HIS A 167 -15.90 15.72 4.56
C HIS A 167 -16.15 16.78 3.49
N LYS A 168 -15.48 17.94 3.58
CA LYS A 168 -15.66 19.10 2.68
C LYS A 168 -15.63 18.73 1.19
N TYR A 169 -14.79 17.76 0.81
CA TYR A 169 -14.59 17.33 -0.57
C TYR A 169 -15.29 16.02 -0.96
N ALA A 170 -16.14 15.46 -0.07
CA ALA A 170 -16.83 14.19 -0.34
C ALA A 170 -17.75 14.28 -1.58
N GLY A 171 -18.47 15.39 -1.77
CA GLY A 171 -19.32 15.61 -2.93
C GLY A 171 -18.55 15.58 -4.25
N ARG A 172 -17.39 16.26 -4.31
CA ARG A 172 -16.50 16.23 -5.49
C ARG A 172 -15.99 14.83 -5.76
N ALA A 173 -15.53 14.12 -4.73
CA ALA A 173 -15.02 12.78 -4.89
C ALA A 173 -16.10 11.81 -5.39
N ARG A 174 -17.33 11.95 -4.88
CA ARG A 174 -18.48 11.18 -5.38
C ARG A 174 -18.71 11.41 -6.86
N LEU A 175 -18.79 12.67 -7.32
CA LEU A 175 -18.99 13.00 -8.73
C LEU A 175 -17.88 12.43 -9.63
N PHE A 176 -16.64 12.45 -9.16
CA PHE A 176 -15.49 11.88 -9.86
C PHE A 176 -15.61 10.36 -10.04
N PHE A 177 -15.90 9.60 -8.98
CA PHE A 177 -16.05 8.15 -9.12
C PHE A 177 -17.33 7.75 -9.87
N GLU A 178 -18.40 8.54 -9.79
CA GLU A 178 -19.60 8.37 -10.62
C GLU A 178 -19.32 8.62 -12.11
N SER A 179 -18.43 9.53 -12.49
CA SER A 179 -18.05 9.70 -13.90
C SER A 179 -17.25 8.50 -14.41
N ILE A 180 -16.25 8.05 -13.66
CA ILE A 180 -15.47 6.85 -14.03
C ILE A 180 -16.39 5.62 -14.15
N GLN A 181 -17.34 5.44 -13.22
CA GLN A 181 -18.27 4.32 -13.27
C GLN A 181 -19.16 4.34 -14.53
N ARG A 182 -19.58 5.52 -14.99
CA ARG A 182 -20.36 5.66 -16.22
C ARG A 182 -19.53 5.33 -17.45
N GLU A 183 -18.32 5.88 -17.55
CA GLU A 183 -17.39 5.60 -18.65
C GLU A 183 -17.07 4.09 -18.73
N MET A 184 -16.84 3.44 -17.59
CA MET A 184 -16.63 1.98 -17.55
C MET A 184 -17.84 1.18 -18.04
N ASN A 185 -19.06 1.65 -17.78
CA ASN A 185 -20.28 0.97 -18.24
C ASN A 185 -20.57 1.21 -19.73
N GLU A 186 -20.08 2.32 -20.31
CA GLU A 186 -20.22 2.62 -21.74
C GLU A 186 -19.23 1.80 -22.60
N VAL A 187 -18.06 1.46 -22.06
CA VAL A 187 -17.03 0.66 -22.73
C VAL A 187 -17.31 -0.86 -22.65
N ASP A 188 -18.08 -1.30 -21.65
CA ASP A 188 -18.47 -2.69 -21.44
C ASP A 188 -19.99 -2.86 -21.68
N PRO A 189 -20.47 -2.88 -22.94
CA PRO A 189 -21.86 -3.24 -23.21
C PRO A 189 -22.03 -4.71 -22.79
N GLN A 190 -22.62 -4.93 -21.62
CA GLN A 190 -23.16 -6.25 -21.26
C GLN A 190 -23.99 -6.75 -22.45
N PRO A 191 -23.77 -7.97 -22.98
CA PRO A 191 -24.64 -8.51 -23.99
C PRO A 191 -26.03 -8.58 -23.37
N ALA A 192 -26.97 -7.82 -23.91
CA ALA A 192 -28.35 -7.81 -23.49
C ALA A 192 -28.86 -9.24 -23.46
N THR A 193 -29.11 -9.76 -22.26
CA THR A 193 -29.81 -11.03 -22.07
C THR A 193 -31.15 -10.88 -22.78
N GLN A 194 -31.29 -11.55 -23.92
CA GLN A 194 -32.56 -11.62 -24.63
C GLN A 194 -33.59 -12.23 -23.67
N GLN A 195 -34.51 -11.41 -23.19
CA GLN A 195 -35.79 -11.88 -22.71
C GLN A 195 -36.52 -12.52 -23.88
N ALA A 196 -36.33 -13.83 -24.05
CA ALA A 196 -37.25 -14.64 -24.81
C ALA A 196 -38.49 -14.85 -23.92
N THR A 197 -39.47 -13.98 -24.10
CA THR A 197 -40.86 -14.21 -23.71
C THR A 197 -41.32 -15.53 -24.36
N GLN A 198 -41.58 -16.56 -23.57
CA GLN A 198 -42.34 -17.72 -24.02
C GLN A 198 -43.62 -17.84 -23.17
N PRO A 199 -44.78 -18.11 -23.80
CA PRO A 199 -46.06 -18.19 -23.11
C PRO A 199 -46.21 -19.51 -22.35
N ALA A 200 -47.01 -19.44 -21.28
CA ALA A 200 -47.35 -20.56 -20.43
C ALA A 200 -48.08 -21.68 -21.19
N THR A 201 -47.68 -22.93 -20.95
CA THR A 201 -48.58 -24.09 -21.06
C THR A 201 -48.18 -25.12 -20.01
N GLN A 202 -49.15 -25.47 -19.14
CA GLN A 202 -49.02 -26.44 -18.06
C GLN A 202 -48.98 -27.87 -18.60
N THR A 203 -48.26 -28.79 -17.94
CA THR A 203 -48.72 -30.17 -17.62
C THR A 203 -47.77 -30.86 -16.64
N SER A 204 -48.33 -31.19 -15.47
CA SER A 204 -48.15 -32.36 -14.60
C SER A 204 -46.76 -32.96 -14.28
N ALA A 205 -46.44 -32.89 -12.97
CA ALA A 205 -45.89 -33.93 -12.09
C ALA A 205 -44.77 -34.87 -12.57
N GLN A 206 -43.61 -34.78 -11.89
CA GLN A 206 -42.99 -35.91 -11.15
C GLN A 206 -41.74 -35.44 -10.38
N THR A 207 -41.73 -35.72 -9.07
CA THR A 207 -40.56 -35.70 -8.18
C THR A 207 -39.71 -36.94 -8.46
N PRO A 208 -38.36 -36.88 -8.45
CA PRO A 208 -37.66 -37.38 -7.26
C PRO A 208 -36.29 -36.74 -6.92
N VAL A 209 -36.06 -36.71 -5.60
CA VAL A 209 -34.83 -37.09 -4.87
C VAL A 209 -33.62 -36.13 -4.85
N LEU A 210 -33.40 -35.70 -3.62
CA LEU A 210 -32.25 -35.07 -2.97
C LEU A 210 -30.95 -35.90 -3.12
N GLN A 211 -29.87 -35.27 -3.59
CA GLN A 211 -28.51 -35.72 -3.32
C GLN A 211 -27.58 -34.50 -3.11
N THR A 212 -27.07 -34.37 -1.90
CA THR A 212 -25.85 -33.64 -1.54
C THR A 212 -24.98 -34.57 -0.68
N PRO A 213 -23.70 -34.27 -0.42
CA PRO A 213 -22.63 -33.90 -1.36
C PRO A 213 -21.38 -34.79 -1.13
N VAL A 214 -20.45 -34.87 -2.08
CA VAL A 214 -19.11 -35.46 -1.85
C VAL A 214 -18.03 -34.39 -2.06
N PRO A 215 -17.30 -33.96 -1.01
CA PRO A 215 -16.15 -33.07 -1.15
C PRO A 215 -14.90 -33.87 -1.56
N PRO A 216 -14.04 -33.37 -2.47
CA PRO A 216 -12.74 -33.96 -2.69
C PRO A 216 -11.79 -33.67 -1.51
N GLU A 217 -11.11 -34.72 -1.08
CA GLU A 217 -10.23 -34.81 0.08
C GLU A 217 -9.06 -33.80 0.03
N ARG A 218 -8.70 -33.29 1.22
CA ARG A 218 -7.41 -32.64 1.47
C ARG A 218 -6.32 -33.72 1.49
N PRO A 219 -5.14 -33.51 0.90
CA PRO A 219 -3.98 -34.31 1.26
C PRO A 219 -3.51 -33.91 2.67
N SER A 220 -3.63 -34.87 3.58
CA SER A 220 -3.08 -34.82 4.94
C SER A 220 -1.56 -34.79 4.91
N LEU A 221 -0.99 -33.81 5.61
CA LEU A 221 0.33 -33.89 6.22
C LEU A 221 0.32 -35.02 7.26
N THR A 222 1.24 -35.98 7.17
CA THR A 222 1.98 -36.69 8.26
C THR A 222 2.77 -37.81 7.55
N THR A 223 4.09 -37.90 7.66
CA THR A 223 4.81 -38.74 8.63
C THR A 223 6.31 -38.38 8.46
N ALA A 224 6.96 -37.76 9.45
CA ALA A 224 7.78 -38.40 10.51
C ALA A 224 9.07 -39.02 9.92
N LEU A 225 10.29 -38.86 10.43
CA LEU A 225 10.79 -38.85 11.81
C LEU A 225 12.29 -38.46 11.76
N GLU A 226 12.77 -37.74 12.80
CA GLU A 226 14.04 -37.98 13.54
C GLU A 226 15.39 -37.97 12.77
N THR A 227 16.56 -37.50 13.23
CA THR A 227 17.21 -37.19 14.52
C THR A 227 18.45 -36.38 14.09
N THR A 228 18.99 -35.35 14.74
CA THR A 228 19.85 -35.45 15.93
C THR A 228 20.43 -34.06 16.19
N ALA A 229 20.24 -33.53 17.41
CA ALA A 229 21.01 -32.42 17.93
C ALA A 229 22.27 -32.95 18.63
N PRO A 230 23.37 -32.19 18.64
CA PRO A 230 24.27 -32.24 19.79
C PRO A 230 24.62 -30.85 20.32
N LYS A 231 24.38 -30.65 21.62
CA LYS A 231 25.14 -29.80 22.54
C LYS A 231 24.98 -30.45 23.92
N PRO A 232 25.88 -30.28 24.90
CA PRO A 232 26.98 -29.30 24.96
C PRO A 232 28.33 -29.93 25.35
N THR A 233 29.42 -29.16 25.24
CA THR A 233 30.66 -29.51 25.95
C THR A 233 31.16 -28.29 26.70
N THR A 234 31.14 -28.44 28.01
CA THR A 234 31.63 -27.55 29.04
C THR A 234 33.13 -27.76 29.17
N SER A 235 33.92 -26.68 29.22
CA SER A 235 35.28 -26.71 29.77
C SER A 235 35.74 -25.31 30.18
N GLU A 236 35.64 -25.04 31.49
CA GLU A 236 36.59 -24.26 32.31
C GLU A 236 37.13 -25.26 33.37
N PRO A 237 38.28 -25.07 34.05
CA PRO A 237 38.89 -23.81 34.53
C PRO A 237 40.42 -23.74 34.21
N THR A 238 41.23 -22.71 34.50
CA THR A 238 41.71 -22.26 35.83
C THR A 238 42.60 -21.00 35.70
N THR A 239 42.27 -19.98 36.51
CA THR A 239 43.10 -19.15 37.43
C THR A 239 44.39 -18.40 37.04
N SER A 240 44.53 -17.25 37.73
CA SER A 240 45.70 -16.41 38.07
C SER A 240 45.93 -15.21 37.15
N GLY A 241 46.13 -13.97 37.59
CA GLY A 241 46.24 -13.33 38.90
C GLY A 241 46.56 -11.83 38.68
N GLU A 242 45.98 -10.96 39.51
CA GLU A 242 46.20 -9.50 39.67
C GLU A 242 47.67 -9.08 39.96
N PRO A 243 48.01 -7.80 40.24
CA PRO A 243 47.64 -6.53 39.60
C PRO A 243 48.85 -5.55 39.46
N ARG A 244 48.69 -4.45 38.72
CA ARG A 244 48.93 -3.07 39.18
C ARG A 244 48.46 -2.04 38.17
#